data_AF-A0A212D1V8-F1
#
_entry.id   AF-A0A212D1V8-F1
#
_cell.length_a   1.000
_cell.length_b   1.000
_cell.length_c   1.000
_cell.angle_alpha   90.00
_cell.angle_beta   90.00
_cell.angle_gamma   90.00
#
_symmetry.space_group_name_H-M   'P 1'
#
loop_
_entity.id
_entity.type
_entity.pdbx_description
1 polymer ?
#
loop_
_entity_poly.entity_id
_entity_poly.type
_entity_poly.pdbx_seq_one_letter_code
_entity_poly.pdbx_strand_id
1 'polypeptide(L)'
;MSSHGNSLFLRESGQRLGRVGWLQRLQESLQQRALRTRLRLQTMTREHVFRFLRRNAFILLTVSAVVIGVSLAFALRPYQLSYRQIKYFSFPGELLMRMLQMLVLPLIVSSLVTGMASLDNKATGRMGMRAAVYYMVTTVIAVFIGILMVTIIHPGKGSKEGLHREGRIETIPTADAFMDLVRYAPVGILFLIAGKILEMEDMAVLGGQLGMYTLTVIVGLFVHACGILPLIYFLITHRNPFPFIGGILQALITAMGTSSSSATLPITFRCLEEGLGVDRRITRFVLPVGATVNMDGTALYEALAAIFIAQVNNYELNLGQITTISITATAASVGAAGIPQAGLVTMVIVLTSVGLPTEDITLIIAVDWFL
;
A
#
# COMPACT_ATOMS: atom_id res chain seq x y z
N MET A 1 69.82 -5.78 -29.38
CA MET A 1 70.43 -4.79 -28.46
C MET A 1 69.32 -3.86 -28.02
N SER A 2 68.69 -4.17 -26.88
CA SER A 2 68.82 -3.49 -25.57
C SER A 2 67.75 -2.40 -25.40
N SER A 3 66.68 -2.66 -24.64
CA SER A 3 66.57 -2.50 -23.17
C SER A 3 66.63 -1.03 -22.72
N HIS A 4 65.50 -0.51 -22.24
CA HIS A 4 65.28 0.48 -21.16
C HIS A 4 63.75 0.73 -21.13
N GLY A 5 62.98 0.60 -20.04
CA GLY A 5 63.24 0.32 -18.64
C GLY A 5 61.98 0.73 -17.88
N ASN A 6 61.24 -0.26 -17.36
CA ASN A 6 60.23 -0.07 -16.31
C ASN A 6 60.89 0.57 -15.09
N SER A 7 60.40 1.72 -14.60
CA SER A 7 60.34 2.05 -13.16
C SER A 7 59.92 3.51 -12.93
N LEU A 8 58.63 3.74 -12.68
CA LEU A 8 58.22 4.80 -11.77
C LEU A 8 56.91 4.33 -11.15
N PHE A 9 56.82 4.35 -9.82
CA PHE A 9 55.71 3.89 -8.98
C PHE A 9 55.73 2.43 -8.49
N LEU A 10 56.83 1.98 -7.90
CA LEU A 10 56.78 1.06 -6.75
C LEU A 10 57.91 1.33 -5.73
N ARG A 11 57.57 2.10 -4.69
CA ARG A 11 58.10 2.16 -3.29
C ARG A 11 57.77 3.56 -2.77
N GLU A 12 57.02 3.77 -1.69
CA GLU A 12 57.21 3.22 -0.36
C GLU A 12 55.90 3.12 0.46
N SER A 13 55.95 2.24 1.45
CA SER A 13 55.20 2.26 2.72
C SER A 13 53.73 1.81 2.71
N GLY A 14 53.56 0.52 2.97
CA GLY A 14 52.45 0.06 3.81
C GLY A 14 52.60 0.60 5.25
N GLN A 15 51.47 0.60 5.97
CA GLN A 15 51.27 0.98 7.38
C GLN A 15 51.09 2.48 7.68
N ARG A 16 49.84 2.94 7.52
CA ARG A 16 49.05 3.76 8.50
C ARG A 16 47.79 4.33 7.82
N LEU A 17 46.88 3.48 7.33
CA LEU A 17 45.50 3.91 7.00
C LEU A 17 44.68 3.97 8.30
N GLY A 18 45.07 4.90 9.18
CA GLY A 18 44.31 5.26 10.37
C GLY A 18 42.98 5.90 9.99
N ARG A 19 41.99 5.79 10.88
CA ARG A 19 40.61 6.34 10.81
C ARG A 19 40.47 7.73 10.15
N VAL A 20 41.51 8.54 10.15
CA VAL A 20 41.59 9.88 9.56
C VAL A 20 41.31 9.88 8.04
N GLY A 21 41.82 8.90 7.28
CA GLY A 21 41.64 8.87 5.82
C GLY A 21 40.24 8.44 5.33
N TRP A 22 39.41 7.87 6.22
CA TRP A 22 38.00 7.57 5.95
C TRP A 22 37.12 8.79 6.25
N LEU A 23 37.40 9.52 7.34
CA LEU A 23 36.70 10.75 7.68
C LEU A 23 36.90 11.85 6.62
N GLN A 24 38.11 11.99 6.09
CA GLN A 24 38.37 12.93 4.99
C GLN A 24 37.60 12.58 3.72
N ARG A 25 37.60 11.31 3.31
CA ARG A 25 36.81 10.86 2.14
C ARG A 25 35.31 11.02 2.35
N LEU A 26 34.82 10.81 3.57
CA LEU A 26 33.42 11.00 3.92
C LEU A 26 33.05 12.49 3.88
N GLN A 27 33.89 13.37 4.42
CA GLN A 27 33.72 14.83 4.31
C GLN A 27 33.73 15.31 2.85
N GLU A 28 34.67 14.85 2.03
CA GLU A 28 34.71 15.19 0.61
C GLU A 28 33.47 14.70 -0.14
N SER A 29 33.00 13.48 0.15
CA SER A 29 31.77 12.94 -0.45
C SER A 29 30.51 13.71 -0.04
N LEU A 30 30.44 14.15 1.24
CA LEU A 30 29.35 14.96 1.77
C LEU A 30 29.37 16.37 1.18
N GLN A 31 30.55 16.97 1.05
CA GLN A 31 30.72 18.26 0.40
C GLN A 31 30.36 18.20 -1.08
N GLN A 32 30.81 17.17 -1.81
CA GLN A 32 30.43 16.97 -3.21
C GLN A 32 28.92 16.73 -3.38
N ARG A 33 28.29 15.97 -2.48
CA ARG A 33 26.82 15.80 -2.48
C ARG A 33 26.13 17.12 -2.19
N ALA A 34 26.54 17.86 -1.17
CA ALA A 34 25.98 19.17 -0.83
C ALA A 34 26.12 20.18 -1.99
N LEU A 35 27.26 20.15 -2.70
CA LEU A 35 27.53 21.01 -3.84
C LEU A 35 26.68 20.62 -5.06
N ARG A 36 26.51 19.32 -5.35
CA ARG A 36 25.58 18.83 -6.38
C ARG A 36 24.12 19.16 -6.06
N THR A 37 23.73 19.08 -4.79
CA THR A 37 22.38 19.46 -4.36
C THR A 37 22.16 20.97 -4.50
N ARG A 38 23.14 21.80 -4.12
CA ARG A 38 23.10 23.25 -4.35
C ARG A 38 23.02 23.61 -5.84
N LEU A 39 23.79 22.93 -6.69
CA LEU A 39 23.73 23.12 -8.13
C LEU A 39 22.36 22.70 -8.71
N ARG A 40 21.79 21.58 -8.25
CA ARG A 40 20.42 21.16 -8.62
C ARG A 40 19.36 22.18 -8.20
N LEU A 41 19.47 22.74 -7.00
CA LEU A 41 18.58 23.77 -6.49
C LEU A 41 18.71 25.09 -7.28
N GLN A 42 19.91 25.47 -7.73
CA GLN A 42 20.13 26.63 -8.59
C GLN A 42 19.56 26.45 -10.01
N THR A 43 19.44 25.22 -10.51
CA THR A 43 18.82 24.92 -11.82
C THR A 43 17.31 24.74 -11.79
N MET A 44 16.65 24.80 -10.61
CA MET A 44 15.20 24.66 -10.52
C MET A 44 14.49 25.93 -10.98
N THR A 45 14.14 25.99 -12.26
CA THR A 45 13.26 27.03 -12.80
C THR A 45 11.79 26.80 -12.36
N ARG A 46 11.00 27.87 -12.30
CA ARG A 46 9.55 27.82 -11.97
C ARG A 46 8.79 26.80 -12.83
N GLU A 47 9.20 26.60 -14.07
CA GLU A 47 8.60 25.62 -14.99
C GLU A 47 8.80 24.17 -14.54
N HIS A 48 9.96 23.82 -13.98
CA HIS A 48 10.21 22.47 -13.45
C HIS A 48 9.35 22.20 -12.22
N VAL A 49 9.19 23.19 -11.35
CA VAL A 49 8.31 23.09 -10.17
C VAL A 49 6.86 22.97 -10.60
N PHE A 50 6.39 23.78 -11.54
CA PHE A 50 5.01 23.72 -12.03
C PHE A 50 4.69 22.38 -12.73
N ARG A 51 5.65 21.84 -13.50
CA ARG A 51 5.52 20.53 -14.15
C ARG A 51 5.49 19.40 -13.12
N PHE A 52 6.30 19.48 -12.06
CA PHE A 52 6.29 18.53 -10.95
C PHE A 52 4.98 18.60 -10.15
N LEU A 53 4.51 19.81 -9.81
CA LEU A 53 3.25 20.04 -9.12
C LEU A 53 2.07 19.50 -9.92
N ARG A 54 2.03 19.76 -11.24
CA ARG A 54 0.96 19.27 -12.11
C ARG A 54 0.98 17.75 -12.26
N ARG A 55 2.16 17.12 -12.26
CA ARG A 55 2.30 15.66 -12.37
C ARG A 55 1.89 14.93 -11.11
N ASN A 56 2.10 15.54 -9.94
CA ASN A 56 1.76 14.96 -8.64
C ASN A 56 0.58 15.67 -7.97
N ALA A 57 -0.23 16.40 -8.75
CA ALA A 57 -1.27 17.28 -8.22
C ALA A 57 -2.26 16.54 -7.33
N PHE A 58 -2.67 15.33 -7.73
CA PHE A 58 -3.59 14.51 -6.96
C PHE A 58 -3.04 14.17 -5.56
N ILE A 59 -1.82 13.63 -5.47
CA ILE A 59 -1.18 13.28 -4.20
C ILE A 59 -0.96 14.52 -3.33
N LEU A 60 -0.55 15.63 -3.94
CA LEU A 60 -0.35 16.89 -3.19
C LEU A 60 -1.68 17.44 -2.66
N LEU A 61 -2.75 17.35 -3.44
CA LEU A 61 -4.09 17.77 -3.01
C LEU A 61 -4.63 16.88 -1.90
N THR A 62 -4.44 15.57 -1.95
CA THR A 62 -4.89 14.65 -0.89
C THR A 62 -4.12 14.85 0.40
N VAL A 63 -2.78 14.97 0.35
CA VAL A 63 -1.96 15.26 1.54
C VAL A 63 -2.34 16.62 2.13
N SER A 64 -2.54 17.64 1.29
CA SER A 64 -2.99 18.96 1.75
C SER A 64 -4.39 18.89 2.38
N ALA A 65 -5.31 18.13 1.79
CA ALA A 65 -6.65 17.92 2.32
C ALA A 65 -6.65 17.23 3.69
N VAL A 66 -5.77 16.24 3.91
CA VAL A 66 -5.58 15.61 5.22
C VAL A 66 -5.10 16.64 6.24
N VAL A 67 -4.05 17.40 5.93
CA VAL A 67 -3.50 18.42 6.84
C VAL A 67 -4.54 19.49 7.18
N ILE A 68 -5.27 19.98 6.18
CA ILE A 68 -6.33 20.97 6.37
C ILE A 68 -7.49 20.38 7.17
N GLY A 69 -7.93 19.15 6.87
CA GLY A 69 -9.01 18.48 7.59
C GLY A 69 -8.69 18.27 9.06
N VAL A 70 -7.47 17.80 9.36
CA VAL A 70 -6.97 17.67 10.73
C VAL A 70 -6.93 19.02 11.44
N SER A 71 -6.36 20.04 10.80
CA SER A 71 -6.25 21.39 11.38
C SER A 71 -7.63 22.00 11.65
N LEU A 72 -8.56 21.86 10.71
CA LEU A 72 -9.93 22.36 10.80
C LEU A 72 -10.70 21.65 11.92
N ALA A 73 -10.52 20.35 12.09
CA ALA A 73 -11.17 19.62 13.17
C ALA A 73 -10.66 20.02 14.55
N PHE A 74 -9.34 20.17 14.72
CA PHE A 74 -8.80 20.68 15.98
C PHE A 74 -9.27 22.11 16.29
N ALA A 75 -9.43 22.94 15.26
CA ALA A 75 -9.98 24.30 15.40
C ALA A 75 -11.47 24.32 15.76
N LEU A 76 -12.26 23.35 15.26
CA LEU A 76 -13.70 23.25 15.50
C LEU A 76 -14.05 22.51 16.81
N ARG A 77 -13.14 21.69 17.34
CA ARG A 77 -13.31 20.93 18.59
C ARG A 77 -13.71 21.74 19.82
N PRO A 78 -13.12 22.93 20.12
CA PRO A 78 -13.51 23.71 21.30
C PRO A 78 -14.95 24.25 21.25
N TYR A 79 -15.61 24.23 20.08
CA TYR A 79 -16.99 24.71 19.92
C TYR A 79 -18.06 23.69 20.32
N GLN A 80 -17.69 22.47 20.77
CA GLN A 80 -18.61 21.40 21.22
C GLN A 80 -19.85 21.26 20.32
N LEU A 81 -19.62 21.00 19.04
CA LEU A 81 -20.68 20.86 18.04
C LEU A 81 -21.61 19.70 18.41
N SER A 82 -22.92 19.91 18.26
CA SER A 82 -23.91 18.85 18.44
C SER A 82 -23.75 17.77 17.36
N TYR A 83 -24.10 16.52 17.68
CA TYR A 83 -24.10 15.39 16.73
C TYR A 83 -24.74 15.71 15.37
N ARG A 84 -25.86 16.45 15.37
CA ARG A 84 -26.53 16.87 14.12
C ARG A 84 -25.69 17.84 13.29
N GLN A 85 -24.96 18.75 13.93
CA GLN A 85 -24.09 19.71 13.26
C GLN A 85 -22.84 19.02 12.69
N ILE A 86 -22.27 18.05 13.43
CA ILE A 86 -21.15 17.24 12.96
C ILE A 86 -21.57 16.44 11.72
N LYS A 87 -22.76 15.84 11.73
CA LYS A 87 -23.30 15.10 10.57
C LYS A 87 -23.49 15.99 9.34
N TYR A 88 -23.98 17.22 9.50
CA TYR A 88 -24.07 18.15 8.37
C TYR A 88 -22.70 18.60 7.87
N PHE A 89 -21.73 18.76 8.78
CA PHE A 89 -20.36 19.11 8.43
C PHE A 89 -19.63 17.99 7.68
N SER A 90 -19.84 16.72 8.05
CA SER A 90 -19.21 15.55 7.41
C SER A 90 -19.91 15.09 6.12
N PHE A 91 -21.04 15.70 5.75
CA PHE A 91 -21.87 15.28 4.61
C PHE A 91 -21.14 15.19 3.26
N PRO A 92 -20.26 16.14 2.87
CA PRO A 92 -19.49 16.02 1.62
C PRO A 92 -18.60 14.77 1.60
N GLY A 93 -18.12 14.37 2.77
CA GLY A 93 -17.37 13.15 2.96
C GLY A 93 -18.20 11.89 2.81
N GLU A 94 -19.40 11.89 3.37
CA GLU A 94 -20.35 10.77 3.25
C GLU A 94 -20.79 10.56 1.79
N LEU A 95 -20.98 11.64 1.02
CA LEU A 95 -21.24 11.58 -0.42
C LEU A 95 -20.10 10.90 -1.18
N LEU A 96 -18.84 11.22 -0.86
CA LEU A 96 -17.68 10.55 -1.47
C LEU A 96 -17.72 9.04 -1.20
N MET A 97 -18.03 8.62 0.03
CA MET A 97 -18.13 7.19 0.39
C MET A 97 -19.25 6.49 -0.40
N ARG A 98 -20.43 7.11 -0.51
CA ARG A 98 -21.55 6.55 -1.27
C ARG A 98 -21.23 6.41 -2.77
N MET A 99 -20.49 7.36 -3.34
CA MET A 99 -20.03 7.28 -4.73
C MET A 99 -18.97 6.20 -4.95
N LEU A 100 -18.02 6.03 -4.00
CA LEU A 100 -17.04 4.94 -4.04
C LEU A 100 -17.74 3.57 -4.02
N GLN A 101 -18.66 3.37 -3.08
CA GLN A 101 -19.44 2.14 -2.91
C GLN A 101 -20.25 1.76 -4.16
N MET A 102 -20.73 2.77 -4.89
CA MET A 102 -21.49 2.59 -6.14
C MET A 102 -20.61 2.09 -7.30
N LEU A 103 -19.31 2.39 -7.30
CA LEU A 103 -18.38 2.05 -8.38
C LEU A 103 -17.72 0.68 -8.21
N VAL A 104 -17.68 0.19 -6.97
CA VAL A 104 -17.05 -1.06 -6.54
C VAL A 104 -17.61 -2.23 -7.36
N LEU A 105 -18.92 -2.44 -7.36
CA LEU A 105 -19.55 -3.61 -7.99
C LEU A 105 -19.25 -3.77 -9.51
N PRO A 106 -19.47 -2.77 -10.38
CA PRO A 106 -19.21 -2.92 -11.82
C PRO A 106 -17.72 -3.05 -12.18
N LEU A 107 -16.83 -2.38 -11.44
CA LEU A 107 -15.38 -2.48 -11.66
C LEU A 107 -14.86 -3.86 -11.26
N ILE A 108 -15.41 -4.46 -10.21
CA ILE A 108 -15.05 -5.81 -9.75
C ILE A 108 -15.51 -6.86 -10.75
N VAL A 109 -16.77 -6.82 -11.17
CA VAL A 109 -17.29 -7.85 -12.08
C VAL A 109 -16.51 -7.81 -13.40
N SER A 110 -16.22 -6.62 -13.92
CA SER A 110 -15.42 -6.49 -15.14
C SER A 110 -13.96 -6.92 -14.95
N SER A 111 -13.30 -6.56 -13.85
CA SER A 111 -11.90 -6.95 -13.58
C SER A 111 -11.74 -8.45 -13.27
N LEU A 112 -12.64 -9.06 -12.49
CA LEU A 112 -12.65 -10.50 -12.23
C LEU A 112 -12.94 -11.30 -13.50
N VAL A 113 -13.95 -10.91 -14.29
CA VAL A 113 -14.27 -11.58 -15.56
C VAL A 113 -13.08 -11.47 -16.52
N THR A 114 -12.46 -10.30 -16.63
CA THR A 114 -11.28 -10.10 -17.49
C THR A 114 -10.07 -10.90 -16.98
N GLY A 115 -9.84 -10.90 -15.66
CA GLY A 115 -8.77 -11.67 -15.02
C GLY A 115 -8.93 -13.16 -15.26
N MET A 116 -10.12 -13.71 -15.08
CA MET A 116 -10.43 -15.11 -15.35
C MET A 116 -10.38 -15.45 -16.84
N ALA A 117 -10.88 -14.58 -17.72
CA ALA A 117 -10.86 -14.79 -19.17
C ALA A 117 -9.43 -14.78 -19.75
N SER A 118 -8.51 -14.04 -19.13
CA SER A 118 -7.10 -14.01 -19.54
C SER A 118 -6.34 -15.32 -19.29
N LEU A 119 -6.90 -16.23 -18.48
CA LEU A 119 -6.29 -17.50 -18.11
C LEU A 119 -6.56 -18.62 -19.13
N ASP A 120 -7.41 -18.41 -20.14
CA ASP A 120 -7.75 -19.44 -21.12
C ASP A 120 -7.06 -19.21 -22.47
N ASN A 121 -5.95 -19.93 -22.70
CA ASN A 121 -5.43 -20.21 -24.04
C ASN A 121 -4.63 -21.53 -24.03
N LYS A 122 -5.07 -22.50 -24.85
CA LYS A 122 -4.60 -23.90 -24.90
C LYS A 122 -3.09 -24.12 -25.17
N ALA A 123 -2.32 -23.08 -25.52
CA ALA A 123 -0.86 -23.15 -25.65
C ALA A 123 -0.10 -22.70 -24.36
N THR A 124 -0.81 -22.05 -23.43
CA THR A 124 -0.26 -21.39 -22.23
C THR A 124 -0.64 -22.13 -20.94
N GLY A 125 -1.50 -23.15 -21.04
CA GLY A 125 -2.22 -23.74 -19.90
C GLY A 125 -1.35 -24.25 -18.74
N ARG A 126 -0.24 -24.95 -18.99
CA ARG A 126 0.60 -25.47 -17.88
C ARG A 126 1.37 -24.37 -17.16
N MET A 127 1.85 -23.37 -17.91
CA MET A 127 2.60 -22.26 -17.33
C MET A 127 1.65 -21.29 -16.60
N GLY A 128 0.47 -21.03 -17.20
CA GLY A 128 -0.62 -20.29 -16.57
C GLY A 128 -1.12 -20.94 -15.30
N MET A 129 -1.38 -22.25 -15.31
CA MET A 129 -1.84 -22.99 -14.14
C MET A 129 -0.82 -22.95 -12.99
N ARG A 130 0.48 -23.09 -13.28
CA ARG A 130 1.52 -22.96 -12.24
C ARG A 130 1.54 -21.56 -11.63
N ALA A 131 1.43 -20.51 -12.45
CA ALA A 131 1.37 -19.14 -11.98
C ALA A 131 0.09 -18.89 -11.14
N ALA A 132 -1.08 -19.33 -11.62
CA ALA A 132 -2.35 -19.18 -10.92
C ALA A 132 -2.38 -19.91 -9.58
N VAL A 133 -1.87 -21.15 -9.52
CA VAL A 133 -1.74 -21.89 -8.26
C VAL A 133 -0.79 -21.18 -7.31
N TYR A 134 0.36 -20.70 -7.81
CA TYR A 134 1.30 -19.93 -6.99
C TYR A 134 0.63 -18.67 -6.41
N TYR A 135 -0.06 -17.88 -7.24
CA TYR A 135 -0.75 -16.66 -6.80
C TYR A 135 -1.83 -16.94 -5.76
N MET A 136 -2.68 -17.94 -6.02
CA MET A 136 -3.75 -18.28 -5.08
C MET A 136 -3.19 -18.74 -3.73
N VAL A 137 -2.13 -19.56 -3.75
CA VAL A 137 -1.52 -20.07 -2.52
C VAL A 137 -0.83 -18.95 -1.73
N THR A 138 -0.06 -18.07 -2.37
CA THR A 138 0.63 -16.97 -1.66
C THR A 138 -0.36 -15.98 -1.08
N THR A 139 -1.42 -15.62 -1.81
CA THR A 139 -2.46 -14.70 -1.33
C THR A 139 -3.20 -15.29 -0.13
N VAL A 140 -3.59 -16.57 -0.20
CA VAL A 140 -4.28 -17.24 0.92
C VAL A 140 -3.37 -17.29 2.16
N ILE A 141 -2.09 -17.60 2.00
CA ILE A 141 -1.12 -17.57 3.11
C ILE A 141 -1.00 -16.15 3.69
N ALA A 142 -0.93 -15.12 2.85
CA ALA A 142 -0.87 -13.72 3.29
C ALA A 142 -2.09 -13.32 4.13
N VAL A 143 -3.30 -13.71 3.69
CA VAL A 143 -4.55 -13.51 4.44
C VAL A 143 -4.50 -14.20 5.80
N PHE A 144 -4.06 -15.46 5.85
CA PHE A 144 -3.92 -16.18 7.12
C PHE A 144 -2.93 -15.50 8.07
N ILE A 145 -1.81 -14.97 7.56
CA ILE A 145 -0.87 -14.17 8.37
C ILE A 145 -1.55 -12.91 8.90
N GLY A 146 -2.30 -12.19 8.07
CA GLY A 146 -3.06 -11.01 8.49
C GLY A 146 -4.03 -11.30 9.62
N ILE A 147 -4.83 -12.36 9.46
CA ILE A 147 -5.78 -12.84 10.49
C ILE A 147 -5.04 -13.26 11.77
N LEU A 148 -3.92 -13.98 11.64
CA LEU A 148 -3.13 -14.40 12.79
C LEU A 148 -2.52 -13.21 13.54
N MET A 149 -1.94 -12.23 12.83
CA MET A 149 -1.32 -11.06 13.45
C MET A 149 -2.34 -10.21 14.22
N VAL A 150 -3.51 -9.95 13.64
CA VAL A 150 -4.55 -9.12 14.29
C VAL A 150 -5.23 -9.81 15.45
N THR A 151 -5.36 -11.14 15.39
CA THR A 151 -5.91 -11.94 16.48
C THR A 151 -4.92 -12.20 17.60
N ILE A 152 -3.61 -12.08 17.37
CA ILE A 152 -2.61 -12.10 18.45
C ILE A 152 -2.50 -10.72 19.10
N ILE A 153 -2.27 -9.68 18.29
CA ILE A 153 -1.94 -8.34 18.79
C ILE A 153 -3.18 -7.59 19.31
N HIS A 154 -4.37 -7.86 18.76
CA HIS A 154 -5.62 -7.19 19.12
C HIS A 154 -5.54 -5.65 19.15
N PRO A 155 -5.13 -5.01 18.03
CA PRO A 155 -4.91 -3.56 18.01
C PRO A 155 -6.16 -2.72 18.31
N GLY A 156 -7.37 -3.28 18.15
CA GLY A 156 -8.63 -2.58 18.44
C GLY A 156 -9.04 -2.58 19.91
N LYS A 157 -8.40 -3.35 20.81
CA LYS A 157 -8.78 -3.40 22.24
C LYS A 157 -8.07 -2.29 23.03
N GLY A 158 -8.71 -1.12 23.14
CA GLY A 158 -8.23 0.02 23.92
C GLY A 158 -9.39 0.94 24.34
N SER A 159 -9.58 1.09 25.65
CA SER A 159 -10.64 1.83 26.37
C SER A 159 -12.10 1.48 26.03
N LYS A 160 -12.86 1.14 27.08
CA LYS A 160 -14.29 0.85 27.02
C LYS A 160 -15.05 2.18 26.97
N GLU A 161 -15.62 2.53 25.82
CA GLU A 161 -16.92 3.22 25.73
C GLU A 161 -17.41 3.25 24.28
N GLY A 162 -18.71 3.02 24.11
CA GLY A 162 -19.31 2.50 22.89
C GLY A 162 -19.50 3.52 21.77
N LEU A 163 -19.04 3.17 20.57
CA LEU A 163 -19.57 3.68 19.31
C LEU A 163 -20.50 2.62 18.71
N HIS A 164 -21.77 2.64 19.10
CA HIS A 164 -22.81 1.89 18.40
C HIS A 164 -23.38 2.76 17.28
N ARG A 165 -23.29 2.30 16.03
CA ARG A 165 -24.09 2.80 14.91
C ARG A 165 -24.91 1.66 14.29
N GLU A 166 -26.22 1.81 14.36
CA GLU A 166 -27.16 1.08 13.50
C GLU A 166 -27.45 1.92 12.25
N GLY A 167 -27.10 1.41 11.07
CA GLY A 167 -27.36 2.06 9.79
C GLY A 167 -27.80 1.05 8.73
N ARG A 168 -29.06 1.13 8.33
CA ARG A 168 -29.72 0.25 7.33
C ARG A 168 -29.36 0.69 5.90
N ILE A 169 -29.14 -0.28 5.01
CA ILE A 169 -28.72 -0.10 3.62
C ILE A 169 -29.95 -0.07 2.69
N GLU A 170 -30.06 0.97 1.85
CA GLU A 170 -30.93 0.98 0.66
C GLU A 170 -30.10 1.26 -0.60
N THR A 171 -30.42 0.53 -1.66
CA THR A 171 -29.66 0.45 -2.93
C THR A 171 -30.48 0.95 -4.11
N ILE A 172 -30.00 1.93 -4.88
CA ILE A 172 -30.54 2.32 -6.20
C ILE A 172 -29.38 2.72 -7.16
N PRO A 173 -29.49 2.51 -8.50
CA PRO A 173 -28.37 2.34 -9.42
C PRO A 173 -27.77 3.60 -10.09
N THR A 174 -26.66 3.30 -10.78
CA THR A 174 -25.56 4.07 -11.40
C THR A 174 -25.80 4.73 -12.76
N ALA A 175 -25.03 5.80 -13.03
CA ALA A 175 -24.01 5.84 -14.09
C ALA A 175 -23.15 7.14 -13.98
N ASP A 176 -21.88 7.07 -14.38
CA ASP A 176 -20.93 8.19 -14.61
C ASP A 176 -20.09 8.79 -13.44
N ALA A 177 -19.73 8.03 -12.40
CA ALA A 177 -19.00 8.57 -11.24
C ALA A 177 -17.45 8.48 -11.24
N PHE A 178 -16.80 7.68 -12.09
CA PHE A 178 -15.37 7.31 -11.89
C PHE A 178 -14.35 8.44 -12.10
N MET A 179 -14.54 9.29 -13.12
CA MET A 179 -13.57 10.36 -13.45
C MET A 179 -13.75 11.61 -12.59
N ASP A 180 -14.96 11.83 -12.06
CA ASP A 180 -15.25 12.95 -11.19
C ASP A 180 -14.88 12.63 -9.73
N LEU A 181 -15.02 11.38 -9.30
CA LEU A 181 -14.67 10.92 -7.95
C LEU A 181 -13.21 11.19 -7.57
N VAL A 182 -12.26 10.86 -8.44
CA VAL A 182 -10.83 11.08 -8.19
C VAL A 182 -10.51 12.58 -8.11
N ARG A 183 -11.27 13.43 -8.79
CA ARG A 183 -11.09 14.89 -8.71
C ARG A 183 -11.69 15.50 -7.44
N TYR A 184 -12.79 14.94 -6.93
CA TYR A 184 -13.45 15.40 -5.71
C TYR A 184 -12.98 14.70 -4.43
N ALA A 185 -12.22 13.60 -4.54
CA ALA A 185 -11.69 12.83 -3.41
C ALA A 185 -10.94 13.69 -2.36
N PRO A 186 -10.06 14.65 -2.74
CA PRO A 186 -9.42 15.52 -1.75
C PRO A 186 -10.42 16.30 -0.89
N VAL A 187 -11.52 16.79 -1.48
CA VAL A 187 -12.55 17.54 -0.74
C VAL A 187 -13.31 16.61 0.19
N GLY A 188 -13.71 15.42 -0.27
CA GLY A 188 -14.39 14.44 0.58
C GLY A 188 -13.51 13.95 1.73
N ILE A 189 -12.22 13.67 1.48
CA ILE A 189 -11.25 13.25 2.51
C ILE A 189 -11.09 14.32 3.60
N LEU A 190 -11.03 15.61 3.23
CA LEU A 190 -10.95 16.72 4.19
C LEU A 190 -12.11 16.69 5.18
N PHE A 191 -13.35 16.63 4.69
CA PHE A 191 -14.55 16.64 5.53
C PHE A 191 -14.77 15.32 6.27
N LEU A 192 -14.35 14.17 5.70
CA LEU A 192 -14.39 12.88 6.40
C LEU A 192 -13.46 12.87 7.61
N ILE A 193 -12.19 13.21 7.40
CA ILE A 193 -11.20 13.26 8.47
C ILE A 193 -11.62 14.28 9.51
N ALA A 194 -12.08 15.45 9.06
CA ALA A 194 -12.46 16.50 9.98
C ALA A 194 -13.70 16.14 10.81
N GLY A 195 -14.72 15.56 10.18
CA GLY A 195 -15.92 15.07 10.85
C GLY A 195 -15.59 13.97 11.86
N LYS A 196 -14.77 12.98 11.48
CA LYS A 196 -14.37 11.89 12.40
C LYS A 196 -13.58 12.38 13.60
N ILE A 197 -12.63 13.31 13.42
CA ILE A 197 -11.88 13.90 14.54
C ILE A 197 -12.82 14.68 15.48
N LEU A 198 -13.87 15.32 14.95
CA LEU A 198 -14.86 16.03 15.77
C LEU A 198 -15.82 15.10 16.52
N GLU A 199 -16.10 13.90 15.99
CA GLU A 199 -16.89 12.87 16.67
C GLU A 199 -16.12 12.17 17.80
N MET A 200 -14.80 12.35 17.88
CA MET A 200 -13.95 11.65 18.84
C MET A 200 -13.81 12.39 20.17
N GLU A 201 -14.27 11.74 21.23
CA GLU A 201 -14.15 12.24 22.61
C GLU A 201 -12.70 12.11 23.13
N ASP A 202 -11.93 11.07 22.76
CA ASP A 202 -10.58 10.81 23.28
C ASP A 202 -9.50 10.50 22.21
N MET A 203 -8.59 11.46 21.95
CA MET A 203 -7.57 11.40 20.87
C MET A 203 -6.40 10.47 21.20
N ALA A 204 -6.09 10.28 22.48
CA ALA A 204 -4.95 9.46 22.90
C ALA A 204 -5.22 7.98 22.64
N VAL A 205 -6.47 7.55 22.83
CA VAL A 205 -6.89 6.15 22.67
C VAL A 205 -6.91 5.75 21.18
N LEU A 206 -7.57 6.53 20.32
CA LEU A 206 -7.64 6.20 18.89
C LEU A 206 -6.27 6.32 18.21
N GLY A 207 -5.47 7.34 18.56
CA GLY A 207 -4.10 7.46 18.04
C GLY A 207 -3.24 6.24 18.40
N GLY A 208 -3.40 5.72 19.63
CA GLY A 208 -2.79 4.46 20.06
C GLY A 208 -3.29 3.25 19.28
N GLN A 209 -4.60 3.10 19.10
CA GLN A 209 -5.20 1.99 18.33
C GLN A 209 -4.78 2.00 16.87
N LEU A 210 -4.81 3.16 16.21
CA LEU A 210 -4.36 3.32 14.82
C LEU A 210 -2.84 3.07 14.69
N GLY A 211 -2.04 3.53 15.65
CA GLY A 211 -0.61 3.23 15.70
C GLY A 211 -0.33 1.72 15.83
N MET A 212 -1.05 1.03 16.71
CA MET A 212 -0.95 -0.42 16.86
C MET A 212 -1.43 -1.17 15.62
N TYR A 213 -2.50 -0.69 14.98
CA TYR A 213 -2.97 -1.21 13.69
C TYR A 213 -1.88 -1.09 12.61
N THR A 214 -1.33 0.10 12.40
CA THR A 214 -0.25 0.35 11.43
C THR A 214 0.95 -0.55 11.69
N LEU A 215 1.36 -0.69 12.96
CA LEU A 215 2.45 -1.58 13.34
C LEU A 215 2.13 -3.05 13.01
N THR A 216 0.92 -3.51 13.30
CA THR A 216 0.46 -4.89 13.02
C THR A 216 0.51 -5.18 11.52
N VAL A 217 0.06 -4.25 10.67
CA VAL A 217 0.13 -4.38 9.21
C VAL A 217 1.58 -4.48 8.75
N ILE A 218 2.44 -3.57 9.18
CA ILE A 218 3.86 -3.54 8.79
C ILE A 218 4.57 -4.83 9.21
N VAL A 219 4.33 -5.32 10.43
CA VAL A 219 4.90 -6.58 10.91
C VAL A 219 4.38 -7.75 10.08
N GLY A 220 3.08 -7.81 9.78
CA GLY A 220 2.50 -8.86 8.94
C GLY A 220 3.11 -8.87 7.53
N LEU A 221 3.21 -7.70 6.88
CA LEU A 221 3.86 -7.56 5.57
C LEU A 221 5.33 -7.96 5.62
N PHE A 222 6.06 -7.58 6.68
CA PHE A 222 7.46 -7.94 6.85
C PHE A 222 7.64 -9.44 7.02
N VAL A 223 6.82 -10.09 7.84
CA VAL A 223 6.83 -11.55 8.03
C VAL A 223 6.53 -12.27 6.71
N HIS A 224 5.54 -11.79 5.95
CA HIS A 224 5.21 -12.38 4.65
C HIS A 224 6.34 -12.18 3.63
N ALA A 225 6.84 -10.95 3.47
CA ALA A 225 7.81 -10.59 2.45
C ALA A 225 9.24 -11.08 2.74
N CYS A 226 9.68 -11.08 3.99
CA CYS A 226 11.04 -11.46 4.39
C CYS A 226 11.14 -12.86 4.98
N GLY A 227 10.03 -13.45 5.44
CA GLY A 227 9.98 -14.81 5.99
C GLY A 227 9.39 -15.81 5.01
N ILE A 228 8.10 -15.66 4.70
CA ILE A 228 7.32 -16.66 3.97
C ILE A 228 7.68 -16.74 2.50
N LEU A 229 7.71 -15.63 1.76
CA LEU A 229 8.04 -15.65 0.33
C LEU A 229 9.47 -16.20 0.07
N PRO A 230 10.52 -15.80 0.83
CA PRO A 230 11.85 -16.39 0.69
C PRO A 230 11.88 -17.87 1.04
N LEU A 231 11.10 -18.31 2.04
CA LEU A 231 10.97 -19.73 2.39
C LEU A 231 10.32 -20.53 1.26
N ILE A 232 9.22 -20.06 0.69
CA ILE A 232 8.56 -20.69 -0.47
C ILE A 232 9.54 -20.78 -1.65
N TYR A 233 10.26 -19.70 -1.94
CA TYR A 233 11.29 -19.69 -2.98
C TYR A 233 12.37 -20.74 -2.72
N PHE A 234 12.89 -20.81 -1.50
CA PHE A 234 13.92 -21.79 -1.11
C PHE A 234 13.41 -23.23 -1.21
N LEU A 235 12.18 -23.51 -0.75
CA LEU A 235 11.59 -24.84 -0.80
C LEU A 235 11.35 -25.33 -2.23
N ILE A 236 10.95 -24.45 -3.15
CA ILE A 236 10.66 -24.82 -4.53
C ILE A 236 11.92 -24.89 -5.38
N THR A 237 12.82 -23.90 -5.25
CA THR A 237 14.00 -23.78 -6.13
C THR A 237 15.25 -24.43 -5.55
N HIS A 238 15.26 -24.73 -4.25
CA HIS A 238 16.45 -25.15 -3.49
C HIS A 238 17.65 -24.20 -3.66
N ARG A 239 17.39 -22.91 -3.92
CA ARG A 239 18.40 -21.86 -4.06
C ARG A 239 18.20 -20.79 -2.99
N ASN A 240 19.30 -20.12 -2.64
CA ASN A 240 19.26 -18.99 -1.71
C ASN A 240 18.42 -17.84 -2.32
N PRO A 241 17.36 -17.36 -1.65
CA PRO A 241 16.50 -16.28 -2.14
C PRO A 241 17.13 -14.88 -2.08
N PHE A 242 18.06 -14.64 -1.15
CA PHE A 242 18.57 -13.29 -0.90
C PHE A 242 19.34 -12.67 -2.07
N PRO A 243 20.17 -13.41 -2.85
CA PRO A 243 20.76 -12.91 -4.08
C PRO A 243 19.70 -12.50 -5.13
N PHE A 244 18.60 -13.25 -5.23
CA PHE A 244 17.50 -12.94 -6.14
C PHE A 244 16.80 -11.64 -5.72
N ILE A 245 16.51 -11.48 -4.42
CA ILE A 245 15.93 -10.25 -3.85
C ILE A 245 16.88 -9.05 -4.09
N GLY A 246 18.19 -9.25 -3.91
CA GLY A 246 19.20 -8.23 -4.20
C GLY A 246 19.18 -7.77 -5.67
N GLY A 247 18.94 -8.69 -6.61
CA GLY A 247 18.83 -8.38 -8.05
C GLY A 247 17.60 -7.55 -8.43
N ILE A 248 16.50 -7.66 -7.69
CA ILE A 248 15.26 -6.89 -7.92
C ILE A 248 15.11 -5.67 -7.01
N LEU A 249 16.12 -5.37 -6.17
CA LEU A 249 16.04 -4.32 -5.15
C LEU A 249 15.68 -2.94 -5.73
N GLN A 250 16.14 -2.62 -6.94
CA GLN A 250 15.79 -1.38 -7.63
C GLN A 250 14.27 -1.27 -7.89
N ALA A 251 13.62 -2.37 -8.29
CA ALA A 251 12.18 -2.39 -8.50
C ALA A 251 11.42 -2.23 -7.17
N LEU A 252 11.88 -2.87 -6.09
CA LEU A 252 11.29 -2.75 -4.75
C LEU A 252 11.37 -1.32 -4.21
N ILE A 253 12.53 -0.68 -4.31
CA ILE A 253 12.70 0.73 -3.89
C ILE A 253 11.82 1.65 -4.73
N THR A 254 11.70 1.39 -6.03
CA THR A 254 10.80 2.17 -6.88
C THR A 254 9.34 1.98 -6.47
N ALA A 255 8.93 0.75 -6.15
CA ALA A 255 7.55 0.44 -5.75
C ALA A 255 7.16 1.13 -4.45
N MET A 256 8.09 1.18 -3.49
CA MET A 256 7.95 1.96 -2.28
C MET A 256 7.80 3.46 -2.56
N GLY A 257 8.52 3.99 -3.56
CA GLY A 257 8.45 5.41 -3.91
C GLY A 257 7.22 5.80 -4.73
N THR A 258 6.66 4.89 -5.54
CA THR A 258 5.50 5.15 -6.39
C THR A 258 4.18 4.63 -5.83
N SER A 259 4.23 3.80 -4.79
CA SER A 259 3.07 3.10 -4.19
C SER A 259 2.18 2.40 -5.22
N SER A 260 2.78 1.89 -6.30
CA SER A 260 2.05 1.32 -7.44
C SER A 260 2.83 0.19 -8.11
N SER A 261 2.28 -1.02 -8.04
CA SER A 261 2.84 -2.22 -8.68
C SER A 261 2.86 -2.10 -10.20
N SER A 262 1.80 -1.54 -10.81
CA SER A 262 1.74 -1.34 -12.27
C SER A 262 2.78 -0.34 -12.78
N ALA A 263 3.05 0.73 -12.03
CA ALA A 263 4.07 1.72 -12.38
C ALA A 263 5.51 1.16 -12.36
N THR A 264 5.76 0.15 -11.53
CA THR A 264 7.10 -0.47 -11.41
C THR A 264 7.37 -1.60 -12.38
N LEU A 265 6.33 -2.12 -13.04
CA LEU A 265 6.40 -3.26 -13.92
C LEU A 265 7.54 -3.17 -14.97
N PRO A 266 7.78 -2.03 -15.66
CA PRO A 266 8.89 -1.92 -16.61
C PRO A 266 10.28 -2.09 -15.98
N ILE A 267 10.47 -1.66 -14.73
CA ILE A 267 11.74 -1.79 -14.01
C ILE A 267 11.92 -3.24 -13.55
N THR A 268 10.84 -3.86 -13.07
CA THR A 268 10.81 -5.28 -12.70
C THR A 268 11.20 -6.17 -13.88
N PHE A 269 10.69 -5.88 -15.08
CA PHE A 269 11.11 -6.56 -16.31
C PHE A 269 12.62 -6.48 -16.53
N ARG A 270 13.21 -5.29 -16.44
CA ARG A 270 14.65 -5.10 -16.65
C ARG A 270 15.49 -5.82 -15.60
N CYS A 271 15.13 -5.73 -14.32
CA CYS A 271 15.83 -6.43 -13.25
C CYS A 271 15.83 -7.95 -13.45
N LEU A 272 14.70 -8.52 -13.90
CA LEU A 272 14.59 -9.97 -14.11
C LEU A 272 15.25 -10.45 -15.40
N GLU A 273 15.04 -9.74 -16.53
CA GLU A 273 15.58 -10.16 -17.83
C GLU A 273 17.06 -9.81 -18.00
N GLU A 274 17.46 -8.57 -17.67
CA GLU A 274 18.84 -8.09 -17.84
C GLU A 274 19.70 -8.38 -16.62
N GLY A 275 19.15 -8.27 -15.41
CA GLY A 275 19.91 -8.41 -14.16
C GLY A 275 20.07 -9.87 -13.69
N LEU A 276 18.98 -10.64 -13.72
CA LEU A 276 18.94 -12.02 -13.20
C LEU A 276 18.89 -13.09 -14.30
N GLY A 277 18.76 -12.70 -15.57
CA GLY A 277 18.78 -13.63 -16.71
C GLY A 277 17.56 -14.57 -16.78
N VAL A 278 16.40 -14.15 -16.26
CA VAL A 278 15.16 -14.93 -16.32
C VAL A 278 14.63 -14.97 -17.76
N ASP A 279 14.15 -16.14 -18.20
CA ASP A 279 13.63 -16.32 -19.57
C ASP A 279 12.48 -15.34 -19.88
N ARG A 280 12.61 -14.61 -20.99
CA ARG A 280 11.66 -13.57 -21.42
C ARG A 280 10.26 -14.11 -21.67
N ARG A 281 10.14 -15.39 -22.04
CA ARG A 281 8.83 -16.05 -22.20
C ARG A 281 8.12 -16.18 -20.86
N ILE A 282 8.88 -16.36 -19.78
CA ILE A 282 8.33 -16.45 -18.43
C ILE A 282 7.93 -15.08 -17.89
N THR A 283 8.86 -14.12 -17.93
CA THR A 283 8.62 -12.76 -17.40
C THR A 283 7.45 -12.08 -18.10
N ARG A 284 7.36 -12.18 -19.43
CA ARG A 284 6.31 -11.50 -20.24
C ARG A 284 4.91 -12.06 -20.04
N PHE A 285 4.80 -13.25 -19.46
CA PHE A 285 3.50 -13.82 -19.10
C PHE A 285 3.19 -13.61 -17.62
N VAL A 286 4.13 -13.96 -16.73
CA VAL A 286 3.90 -13.97 -15.28
C VAL A 286 3.74 -12.55 -14.73
N LEU A 287 4.63 -11.62 -15.08
CA LEU A 287 4.66 -10.30 -14.44
C LEU A 287 3.43 -9.43 -14.73
N PRO A 288 2.92 -9.31 -15.97
CA PRO A 288 1.74 -8.49 -16.24
C PRO A 288 0.49 -9.02 -15.54
N VAL A 289 0.29 -10.35 -15.55
CA VAL A 289 -0.83 -10.99 -14.84
C VAL A 289 -0.67 -10.85 -13.33
N GLY A 290 0.55 -11.05 -12.81
CA GLY A 290 0.83 -10.92 -11.39
C GLY A 290 0.64 -9.50 -10.85
N ALA A 291 0.92 -8.46 -11.65
CA ALA A 291 0.75 -7.06 -11.25
C ALA A 291 -0.70 -6.66 -10.98
N THR A 292 -1.68 -7.45 -11.46
CA THR A 292 -3.11 -7.22 -11.22
C THR A 292 -3.72 -8.31 -10.34
N VAL A 293 -3.32 -9.57 -10.52
CA VAL A 293 -3.95 -10.71 -9.84
C VAL A 293 -3.30 -11.03 -8.49
N ASN A 294 -1.98 -10.87 -8.36
CA ASN A 294 -1.23 -11.32 -7.20
C ASN A 294 -0.94 -10.18 -6.21
N MET A 295 -1.94 -9.81 -5.42
CA MET A 295 -1.85 -8.73 -4.44
C MET A 295 -1.83 -9.22 -2.99
N ASP A 296 -0.79 -9.98 -2.63
CA ASP A 296 -0.60 -10.53 -1.27
C ASP A 296 -0.73 -9.45 -0.18
N GLY A 297 -0.07 -8.29 -0.37
CA GLY A 297 -0.07 -7.20 0.60
C GLY A 297 -1.45 -6.61 0.82
N THR A 298 -2.20 -6.40 -0.27
CA THR A 298 -3.59 -5.92 -0.22
C THR A 298 -4.50 -6.92 0.49
N ALA A 299 -4.37 -8.22 0.20
CA ALA A 299 -5.19 -9.25 0.84
C ALA A 299 -4.93 -9.35 2.36
N LEU A 300 -3.65 -9.28 2.76
CA LEU A 300 -3.25 -9.25 4.17
C LEU A 300 -3.84 -8.01 4.87
N TYR A 301 -3.69 -6.84 4.25
CA TYR A 301 -4.23 -5.58 4.73
C TYR A 301 -5.75 -5.63 4.89
N GLU A 302 -6.47 -6.14 3.89
CA GLU A 302 -7.94 -6.25 3.89
C GLU A 302 -8.46 -7.13 5.03
N ALA A 303 -7.88 -8.32 5.20
CA ALA A 303 -8.28 -9.23 6.25
C ALA A 303 -8.01 -8.66 7.66
N LEU A 304 -6.84 -8.03 7.82
CA LEU A 304 -6.41 -7.41 9.08
C LEU A 304 -7.30 -6.21 9.44
N ALA A 305 -7.56 -5.32 8.49
CA ALA A 305 -8.41 -4.16 8.65
C ALA A 305 -9.86 -4.52 8.98
N ALA A 306 -10.43 -5.53 8.31
CA ALA A 306 -11.79 -5.98 8.60
C ALA A 306 -11.95 -6.45 10.05
N ILE A 307 -10.97 -7.22 10.54
CA ILE A 307 -10.97 -7.68 11.93
C ILE A 307 -10.66 -6.53 12.90
N PHE A 308 -9.77 -5.60 12.53
CA PHE A 308 -9.52 -4.40 13.34
C PHE A 308 -10.78 -3.55 13.52
N ILE A 309 -11.54 -3.29 12.43
CA ILE A 309 -12.81 -2.57 12.48
C ILE A 309 -13.82 -3.32 13.36
N ALA A 310 -13.87 -4.65 13.25
CA ALA A 310 -14.71 -5.45 14.15
C ALA A 310 -14.30 -5.28 15.62
N GLN A 311 -12.99 -5.29 15.92
CA GLN A 311 -12.46 -5.10 17.28
C GLN A 311 -12.79 -3.71 17.84
N VAL A 312 -12.61 -2.64 17.04
CA VAL A 312 -12.90 -1.25 17.47
C VAL A 312 -14.39 -1.07 17.77
N ASN A 313 -15.26 -1.71 16.99
CA ASN A 313 -16.71 -1.66 17.20
C ASN A 313 -17.25 -2.71 18.18
N ASN A 314 -16.37 -3.49 18.82
CA ASN A 314 -16.74 -4.58 19.73
C ASN A 314 -17.66 -5.64 19.11
N TYR A 315 -17.55 -5.89 17.80
CA TYR A 315 -18.19 -7.03 17.15
C TYR A 315 -17.40 -8.30 17.44
N GLU A 316 -18.06 -9.28 18.06
CA GLU A 316 -17.52 -10.63 18.15
C GLU A 316 -17.71 -11.35 16.82
N LEU A 317 -16.60 -11.59 16.12
CA LEU A 317 -16.62 -12.34 14.87
C LEU A 317 -16.69 -13.84 15.15
N ASN A 318 -17.70 -14.50 14.57
CA ASN A 318 -17.76 -15.96 14.60
C ASN A 318 -16.81 -16.57 13.55
N LEU A 319 -16.56 -17.88 13.66
CA LEU A 319 -15.66 -18.60 12.74
C LEU A 319 -16.14 -18.54 11.27
N GLY A 320 -17.46 -18.47 11.05
CA GLY A 320 -18.05 -18.28 9.73
C GLY A 320 -17.66 -16.92 9.12
N GLN A 321 -17.78 -15.83 9.88
CA GLN A 321 -17.41 -14.48 9.45
C GLN A 321 -15.90 -14.37 9.20
N ILE A 322 -15.05 -14.97 10.03
CA ILE A 322 -13.60 -15.00 9.78
C ILE A 322 -13.29 -15.73 8.46
N THR A 323 -13.98 -16.85 8.20
CA THR A 323 -13.84 -17.58 6.93
C THR A 323 -14.32 -16.74 5.75
N THR A 324 -15.45 -16.05 5.88
CA THR A 324 -15.98 -15.13 4.87
C THR A 324 -15.00 -13.98 4.60
N ILE A 325 -14.43 -13.35 5.64
CA ILE A 325 -13.38 -12.32 5.49
C ILE A 325 -12.19 -12.90 4.72
N SER A 326 -11.74 -14.10 5.06
CA SER A 326 -10.60 -14.73 4.39
C SER A 326 -10.84 -14.94 2.88
N ILE A 327 -12.00 -15.48 2.51
CA ILE A 327 -12.35 -15.77 1.12
C ILE A 327 -12.56 -14.46 0.35
N THR A 328 -13.27 -13.51 0.95
CA THR A 328 -13.61 -12.24 0.31
C THR A 328 -12.39 -11.34 0.15
N ALA A 329 -11.48 -11.27 1.13
CA ALA A 329 -10.21 -10.55 0.99
C ALA A 329 -9.32 -11.17 -0.11
N THR A 330 -9.28 -12.51 -0.20
CA THR A 330 -8.55 -13.18 -1.29
C THR A 330 -9.13 -12.80 -2.65
N ALA A 331 -10.45 -12.87 -2.81
CA ALA A 331 -11.13 -12.52 -4.06
C ALA A 331 -11.05 -11.02 -4.41
N ALA A 332 -11.17 -10.16 -3.40
CA ALA A 332 -11.13 -8.71 -3.52
C ALA A 332 -9.74 -8.22 -3.92
N SER A 333 -8.67 -8.83 -3.37
CA SER A 333 -7.29 -8.53 -3.76
C SER A 333 -6.97 -8.81 -5.23
N VAL A 334 -7.63 -9.80 -5.86
CA VAL A 334 -7.50 -10.09 -7.29
C VAL A 334 -8.19 -9.02 -8.15
N GLY A 335 -9.26 -8.42 -7.63
CA GLY A 335 -10.01 -7.33 -8.28
C GLY A 335 -9.43 -5.94 -8.02
N ALA A 336 -8.49 -5.80 -7.09
CA ALA A 336 -7.83 -4.53 -6.80
C ALA A 336 -6.93 -4.13 -7.98
N ALA A 337 -7.05 -2.89 -8.44
CA ALA A 337 -6.18 -2.37 -9.49
C ALA A 337 -4.78 -2.05 -8.93
N GLY A 338 -3.72 -2.22 -9.74
CA GLY A 338 -2.33 -1.96 -9.32
C GLY A 338 -1.98 -0.47 -9.20
N ILE A 339 -2.92 0.33 -8.72
CA ILE A 339 -2.85 1.78 -8.56
C ILE A 339 -2.90 2.15 -7.06
N PRO A 340 -2.38 3.32 -6.68
CA PRO A 340 -2.46 3.78 -5.30
C PRO A 340 -3.90 3.81 -4.77
N GLN A 341 -4.07 3.47 -3.48
CA GLN A 341 -5.36 3.47 -2.76
C GLN A 341 -6.43 2.49 -3.27
N ALA A 342 -6.10 1.56 -4.18
CA ALA A 342 -7.08 0.58 -4.67
C ALA A 342 -7.64 -0.33 -3.56
N GLY A 343 -6.82 -0.68 -2.56
CA GLY A 343 -7.19 -1.55 -1.43
C GLY A 343 -8.32 -0.99 -0.56
N LEU A 344 -8.47 0.32 -0.45
CA LEU A 344 -9.57 0.95 0.29
C LEU A 344 -10.92 0.71 -0.35
N VAL A 345 -10.96 0.65 -1.68
CA VAL A 345 -12.19 0.44 -2.46
C VAL A 345 -12.66 -0.99 -2.29
N THR A 346 -11.72 -1.94 -2.35
CA THR A 346 -12.00 -3.38 -2.19
C THR A 346 -12.30 -3.77 -0.74
N MET A 347 -11.81 -3.02 0.25
CA MET A 347 -12.17 -3.16 1.67
C MET A 347 -13.68 -3.10 1.93
N VAL A 348 -14.40 -2.24 1.19
CA VAL A 348 -15.86 -2.13 1.29
C VAL A 348 -16.53 -3.48 1.08
N ILE A 349 -16.04 -4.28 0.12
CA ILE A 349 -16.56 -5.60 -0.20
C ILE A 349 -16.40 -6.53 1.00
N VAL A 350 -15.20 -6.55 1.58
CA VAL A 350 -14.86 -7.42 2.71
C VAL A 350 -15.75 -7.07 3.90
N LEU A 351 -15.90 -5.79 4.24
CA LEU A 351 -16.76 -5.36 5.36
C LEU A 351 -18.24 -5.68 5.12
N THR A 352 -18.77 -5.36 3.93
CA THR A 352 -20.18 -5.62 3.60
C THR A 352 -20.50 -7.12 3.58
N SER A 353 -19.55 -7.98 3.18
CA SER A 353 -19.74 -9.42 3.14
C SER A 353 -20.02 -10.05 4.52
N VAL A 354 -19.55 -9.40 5.59
CA VAL A 354 -19.76 -9.83 6.97
C VAL A 354 -20.67 -8.91 7.79
N GLY A 355 -21.27 -7.90 7.13
CA GLY A 355 -22.20 -6.97 7.75
C GLY A 355 -21.54 -5.93 8.67
N LEU A 356 -20.26 -5.64 8.49
CA LEU A 356 -19.55 -4.60 9.25
C LEU A 356 -19.81 -3.19 8.68
N PRO A 357 -19.83 -2.15 9.54
CA PRO A 357 -20.02 -0.78 9.11
C PRO A 357 -18.87 -0.29 8.22
N THR A 358 -19.21 0.17 7.02
CA THR A 358 -18.24 0.65 6.02
C THR A 358 -17.77 2.09 6.26
N GLU A 359 -18.48 2.84 7.10
CA GLU A 359 -18.14 4.21 7.49
C GLU A 359 -16.83 4.28 8.29
N ASP A 360 -16.41 3.18 8.92
CA ASP A 360 -15.19 3.12 9.71
C ASP A 360 -13.93 2.86 8.89
N ILE A 361 -14.06 2.63 7.57
CA ILE A 361 -12.93 2.68 6.62
C ILE A 361 -12.21 4.04 6.73
N THR A 362 -12.96 5.10 7.04
CA THR A 362 -12.43 6.47 7.19
C THR A 362 -11.36 6.59 8.27
N LEU A 363 -11.39 5.73 9.30
CA LEU A 363 -10.34 5.65 10.33
C LEU A 363 -9.01 5.19 9.73
N ILE A 364 -9.08 4.29 8.75
CA ILE A 364 -7.91 3.68 8.10
C ILE A 364 -7.35 4.58 7.01
N ILE A 365 -8.20 5.36 6.32
CA ILE A 365 -7.77 6.32 5.28
C ILE A 365 -6.66 7.26 5.78
N ALA A 366 -6.71 7.65 7.06
CA ALA A 366 -5.71 8.54 7.65
C ALA A 366 -4.28 7.95 7.67
N VAL A 367 -4.16 6.62 7.71
CA VAL A 367 -2.87 5.90 7.74
C VAL A 367 -2.57 5.14 6.46
N ASP A 368 -3.56 4.99 5.56
CA ASP A 368 -3.45 4.24 4.30
C ASP A 368 -2.35 4.76 3.36
N TRP A 369 -2.09 6.07 3.35
CA TRP A 369 -1.03 6.63 2.51
C TRP A 369 0.39 6.15 2.89
N PHE A 370 0.56 5.65 4.12
CA PHE A 370 1.82 5.18 4.66
C PHE A 370 2.00 3.65 4.57
N LEU A 371 0.88 2.92 4.55
CA LEU A 371 0.83 1.45 4.41
C LEU A 371 0.90 1.05 2.94
#